data_AF-A0A813DHR1-F1
#
_entry.id   AF-A0A813DHR1-F1
#
_cell.length_a   1.000
_cell.length_b   1.000
_cell.length_c   1.000
_cell.angle_alpha   90.00
_cell.angle_beta   90.00
_cell.angle_gamma   90.00
#
_symmetry.space_group_name_H-M   'P 1'
#
loop_
_entity.id
_entity.type
_entity.pdbx_description
1 polymer ?
#
loop_
_entity_poly.entity_id
_entity_poly.type
_entity_poly.pdbx_seq_one_letter_code
_entity_poly.pdbx_strand_id
1 'polypeptide(L)'
;MMCAICRGAHIVTDAFVNSCRDAQALVDEGPFVLKDEVCEAAFARKRGMSQGYTLAFALERARQNGPLLRGISVYCFPSVVEKRELPLLVAAAGGTWLNRFPSSPNDPSVLLLAERTVSSDREQQRRKAHAVYDVELIREAACTQELRRNAYRLR
;
A
#
# COMPACT_ATOMS: atom_id res chain seq x y z
N MET A 1 6.10 -4.18 7.66
CA MET A 1 6.55 -4.35 6.25
C MET A 1 6.03 -3.23 5.34
N MET A 2 4.72 -3.15 5.03
CA MET A 2 4.18 -2.19 4.05
C MET A 2 4.60 -0.72 4.28
N CYS A 3 4.55 -0.21 5.51
CA CYS A 3 4.99 1.16 5.81
C CYS A 3 6.48 1.40 5.47
N ALA A 4 7.33 0.40 5.62
CA ALA A 4 8.75 0.50 5.29
C ALA A 4 8.95 0.57 3.77
N ILE A 5 8.17 -0.21 3.01
CA ILE A 5 8.16 -0.17 1.54
C ILE A 5 7.74 1.22 1.05
N CYS A 6 6.63 1.76 1.58
CA CYS A 6 6.17 3.10 1.24
C CYS A 6 7.19 4.22 1.51
N ARG A 7 8.10 4.00 2.46
CA ARG A 7 9.18 4.94 2.78
C ARG A 7 10.47 4.69 1.98
N GLY A 8 10.50 3.69 1.10
CA GLY A 8 11.70 3.30 0.37
C GLY A 8 12.83 2.82 1.28
N ALA A 9 12.49 2.26 2.45
CA ALA A 9 13.46 1.81 3.43
C ALA A 9 14.34 0.68 2.87
N HIS A 10 15.53 0.52 3.45
CA HIS A 10 16.40 -0.61 3.16
C HIS A 10 15.86 -1.84 3.87
N ILE A 11 15.51 -2.87 3.10
CA ILE A 11 14.96 -4.11 3.62
C ILE A 11 15.98 -5.20 3.33
N VAL A 12 16.62 -5.65 4.41
CA VAL A 12 17.73 -6.60 4.41
C VAL A 12 17.37 -7.83 5.24
N THR A 13 18.12 -8.91 5.04
CA THR A 13 18.06 -10.10 5.87
C THR A 13 18.74 -9.88 7.23
N ASP A 14 18.45 -10.74 8.19
CA ASP A 14 19.09 -10.75 9.51
C ASP A 14 20.61 -11.00 9.43
N ALA A 15 21.08 -11.67 8.37
CA ALA A 15 22.50 -11.84 8.09
C ALA A 15 23.26 -10.51 8.03
N PHE A 16 22.63 -9.41 7.59
CA PHE A 16 23.25 -8.07 7.62
C PHE A 16 23.66 -7.66 9.04
N VAL A 17 22.78 -7.88 10.02
CA VAL A 17 23.02 -7.52 11.42
C VAL A 17 24.15 -8.36 12.00
N ASN A 18 24.18 -9.66 11.66
CA ASN A 18 25.27 -10.55 12.06
C ASN A 18 26.61 -10.09 11.45
N SER A 19 26.64 -9.76 10.17
CA SER A 19 27.86 -9.27 9.51
C SER A 19 28.33 -7.92 10.07
N CYS A 20 27.42 -7.00 10.40
CA CYS A 20 27.78 -5.75 11.06
C CYS A 20 28.39 -5.99 12.45
N ARG A 21 27.80 -6.92 13.22
CA ARG A 21 28.31 -7.31 14.54
C ARG A 21 29.72 -7.90 14.42
N ASP A 22 29.92 -8.83 13.50
CA ASP A 22 31.19 -9.53 13.37
C ASP A 22 32.30 -8.61 12.86
N ALA A 23 31.96 -7.64 12.00
CA ALA A 23 32.88 -6.59 11.53
C ALA A 23 33.08 -5.43 12.54
N GLN A 24 32.27 -5.37 13.61
CA GLN A 24 32.21 -4.23 14.54
C GLN A 24 31.98 -2.88 13.84
N ALA A 25 31.28 -2.88 12.72
CA ALA A 25 31.03 -1.71 11.88
C ALA A 25 29.79 -1.93 10.99
N LEU A 26 29.26 -0.85 10.40
CA LEU A 26 28.26 -0.98 9.33
C LEU A 26 28.95 -1.46 8.07
N VAL A 27 28.55 -2.63 7.57
CA VAL A 27 29.04 -3.18 6.30
C VAL A 27 28.15 -2.73 5.14
N ASP A 28 28.58 -2.99 3.91
CA ASP A 28 27.72 -2.80 2.73
C ASP A 28 26.49 -3.71 2.83
N GLU A 29 25.32 -3.11 2.61
CA GLU A 29 24.02 -3.78 2.71
C GLU A 29 23.63 -4.52 1.42
N GLY A 30 24.25 -4.19 0.29
CA GLY A 30 23.91 -4.72 -1.04
C GLY A 30 23.78 -6.25 -1.11
N PRO A 31 24.73 -7.02 -0.54
CA PRO A 31 24.66 -8.48 -0.50
C PRO A 31 23.51 -9.05 0.34
N PHE A 32 22.96 -8.24 1.25
CA PHE A 32 21.97 -8.66 2.23
C PHE A 32 20.56 -8.18 1.93
N VAL A 33 20.35 -7.45 0.82
CA VAL A 33 19.02 -7.03 0.37
C VAL A 33 18.10 -8.25 0.29
N LEU A 34 16.92 -8.15 0.90
CA LEU A 34 15.95 -9.23 0.92
C LEU A 34 15.48 -9.55 -0.52
N LYS A 35 15.61 -10.82 -0.92
CA LYS A 35 15.12 -11.36 -2.19
C LYS A 35 14.32 -12.62 -1.89
N ASP A 36 12.99 -12.53 -1.97
CA ASP A 36 12.10 -13.67 -1.73
C ASP A 36 11.36 -14.02 -3.03
N GLU A 37 12.08 -14.64 -3.96
CA GLU A 37 11.59 -14.94 -5.31
C GLU A 37 10.30 -15.78 -5.30
N VAL A 38 10.18 -16.68 -4.31
CA VAL A 38 9.01 -17.56 -4.17
C VAL A 38 7.77 -16.75 -3.77
N CYS A 39 7.87 -15.93 -2.72
CA CYS A 39 6.74 -15.10 -2.29
C CYS A 39 6.41 -14.01 -3.30
N GLU A 40 7.43 -13.43 -3.95
CA GLU A 40 7.27 -12.42 -5.00
C GLU A 40 6.50 -12.97 -6.21
N ALA A 41 6.90 -14.15 -6.72
CA ALA A 41 6.20 -14.81 -7.82
C ALA A 41 4.77 -15.21 -7.43
N ALA A 42 4.58 -15.74 -6.22
CA ALA A 42 3.25 -16.09 -5.71
C ALA A 42 2.35 -14.85 -5.58
N PHE A 43 2.90 -13.74 -5.10
CA PHE A 43 2.21 -12.45 -4.99
C PHE A 43 1.80 -11.94 -6.38
N ALA A 44 2.74 -11.87 -7.33
CA ALA A 44 2.49 -11.41 -8.70
C ALA A 44 1.35 -12.20 -9.36
N ARG A 45 1.39 -13.54 -9.23
CA ARG A 45 0.36 -14.43 -9.75
C ARG A 45 -1.01 -14.18 -9.10
N LYS A 46 -1.06 -14.08 -7.77
CA LYS A 46 -2.31 -13.85 -7.02
C LYS A 46 -2.95 -12.50 -7.38
N ARG A 47 -2.15 -11.51 -7.74
CA ARG A 47 -2.57 -10.14 -8.06
C ARG A 47 -2.71 -9.86 -9.56
N GLY A 48 -2.50 -10.87 -10.42
CA GLY A 48 -2.62 -10.74 -11.86
C GLY A 48 -1.63 -9.75 -12.46
N MET A 49 -0.39 -9.74 -11.98
CA MET A 49 0.70 -8.89 -12.49
C MET A 49 1.48 -9.64 -13.55
N SER A 50 1.12 -9.43 -14.82
CA SER A 50 1.72 -10.14 -15.96
C SER A 50 3.21 -9.84 -16.16
N GLN A 51 3.69 -8.68 -15.70
CA GLN A 51 5.10 -8.28 -15.76
C GLN A 51 5.91 -8.74 -14.53
N GLY A 52 5.29 -9.47 -13.60
CA GLY A 52 5.90 -9.86 -12.33
C GLY A 52 5.87 -8.76 -11.27
N TYR A 53 6.50 -9.05 -10.14
CA TYR A 53 6.70 -8.14 -9.01
C TYR A 53 8.00 -8.52 -8.32
N THR A 54 8.78 -7.53 -7.88
CA THR A 54 9.89 -7.73 -6.95
C THR A 54 9.86 -6.64 -5.88
N LEU A 55 10.30 -6.96 -4.67
CA LEU A 55 10.45 -5.98 -3.60
C LEU A 55 11.45 -4.89 -3.98
N ALA A 56 12.53 -5.27 -4.65
CA ALA A 56 13.56 -4.34 -5.12
C ALA A 56 12.97 -3.25 -6.03
N PHE A 57 12.13 -3.62 -7.01
CA PHE A 57 11.49 -2.63 -7.88
C PHE A 57 10.50 -1.73 -7.12
N ALA A 58 9.75 -2.28 -6.16
CA ALA A 58 8.84 -1.48 -5.35
C ALA A 58 9.59 -0.45 -4.50
N LEU A 59 10.70 -0.85 -3.86
CA LEU A 59 11.54 0.05 -3.07
C LEU A 59 12.17 1.15 -3.93
N GLU A 60 12.69 0.78 -5.10
CA GLU A 60 13.27 1.74 -6.03
C GLU A 60 12.21 2.76 -6.50
N ARG A 61 11.00 2.30 -6.80
CA ARG A 61 9.88 3.17 -7.15
C ARG A 61 9.53 4.14 -6.03
N ALA A 62 9.47 3.69 -4.78
CA ALA A 62 9.20 4.57 -3.63
C ALA A 62 10.26 5.68 -3.51
N ARG A 63 11.53 5.35 -3.75
CA ARG A 63 12.65 6.32 -3.68
C ARG A 63 12.60 7.32 -4.83
N GLN A 64 12.36 6.84 -6.06
CA GLN A 64 12.39 7.67 -7.26
C GLN A 64 11.14 8.56 -7.41
N ASN A 65 9.96 8.00 -7.21
CA ASN A 65 8.70 8.70 -7.45
C ASN A 65 8.21 9.49 -6.24
N GLY A 66 8.79 9.24 -5.07
CA GLY A 66 8.34 9.79 -3.80
C GLY A 66 7.07 9.10 -3.26
N PRO A 67 6.38 9.73 -2.29
CA PRO A 67 5.29 9.09 -1.58
C PRO A 67 4.11 8.70 -2.50
N LEU A 68 3.74 7.42 -2.46
CA LEU A 68 2.67 6.82 -3.26
C LEU A 68 1.35 7.58 -3.23
N LEU A 69 0.98 8.14 -2.09
CA LEU A 69 -0.28 8.84 -1.85
C LEU A 69 -0.08 10.36 -1.72
N ARG A 70 1.00 10.92 -2.28
CA ARG A 70 1.24 12.38 -2.26
C ARG A 70 0.00 13.13 -2.77
N GLY A 71 -0.55 13.99 -1.92
CA GLY A 71 -1.72 14.80 -2.25
C GLY A 71 -3.05 14.03 -2.27
N ILE A 72 -3.09 12.75 -1.87
CA ILE A 72 -4.31 11.95 -1.81
C ILE A 72 -4.84 11.88 -0.38
N SER A 73 -6.14 12.12 -0.23
CA SER A 73 -6.90 11.94 1.01
C SER A 73 -7.72 10.66 0.96
N VAL A 74 -7.65 9.84 2.00
CA VAL A 74 -8.24 8.50 2.05
C VAL A 74 -9.35 8.45 3.10
N TYR A 75 -10.55 8.03 2.69
CA TYR A 75 -11.66 7.73 3.59
C TYR A 75 -12.03 6.26 3.50
N CYS A 76 -12.16 5.59 4.64
CA CYS A 76 -12.71 4.24 4.71
C CYS A 76 -14.17 4.25 5.17
N PHE A 77 -15.02 3.54 4.44
CA PHE A 77 -16.38 3.26 4.85
C PHE A 77 -16.43 2.35 6.09
N PRO A 78 -17.52 2.38 6.88
CA PRO A 78 -17.68 1.54 8.07
C PRO A 78 -17.58 0.04 7.82
N SER A 79 -17.83 -0.43 6.59
CA SER A 79 -17.60 -1.83 6.22
C SER A 79 -16.17 -2.32 6.47
N VAL A 80 -15.16 -1.44 6.43
CA VAL A 80 -13.76 -1.81 6.66
C VAL A 80 -13.54 -2.04 8.15
N VAL A 81 -13.59 -3.32 8.55
CA VAL A 81 -13.48 -3.75 9.96
C VAL A 81 -12.06 -3.54 10.49
N GLU A 82 -11.04 -3.90 9.71
CA GLU A 82 -9.63 -3.84 10.11
C GLU A 82 -8.97 -2.48 9.79
N LYS A 83 -9.70 -1.38 10.03
CA LYS A 83 -9.19 -0.04 9.68
C LYS A 83 -8.18 0.56 10.66
N ARG A 84 -7.90 -0.09 11.81
CA ARG A 84 -7.07 0.48 12.88
C ARG A 84 -5.66 0.84 12.41
N GLU A 85 -5.07 0.04 11.52
CA GLU A 85 -3.70 0.22 11.03
C GLU A 85 -3.63 1.04 9.74
N LEU A 86 -4.76 1.21 9.03
CA LEU A 86 -4.80 1.93 7.76
C LEU A 86 -4.37 3.40 7.85
N PRO A 87 -4.70 4.17 8.91
CA PRO A 87 -4.16 5.53 9.06
C PRO A 87 -2.63 5.57 9.06
N LEU A 88 -1.98 4.60 9.71
CA LEU A 88 -0.51 4.52 9.75
C LEU A 88 0.05 4.20 8.37
N LEU A 89 -0.60 3.30 7.64
CA LEU A 89 -0.23 2.95 6.28
C LEU A 89 -0.37 4.14 5.32
N VAL A 90 -1.50 4.85 5.39
CA VAL A 90 -1.78 6.06 4.60
C VAL A 90 -0.75 7.14 4.89
N ALA A 91 -0.44 7.38 6.17
CA ALA A 91 0.58 8.35 6.56
C ALA A 91 1.98 7.95 6.07
N ALA A 92 2.35 6.66 6.17
CA ALA A 92 3.63 6.17 5.66
C ALA A 92 3.76 6.29 4.14
N ALA A 93 2.64 6.19 3.42
CA ALA A 93 2.55 6.43 1.97
C ALA A 93 2.44 7.92 1.59
N GLY A 94 2.45 8.85 2.56
CA GLY A 94 2.37 10.30 2.34
C GLY A 94 0.98 10.84 2.00
N GLY A 95 -0.07 10.07 2.30
CA GLY A 95 -1.45 10.48 2.15
C GLY A 95 -2.05 11.08 3.42
N THR A 96 -3.27 11.59 3.31
CA THR A 96 -4.03 12.17 4.43
C THR A 96 -5.19 11.26 4.81
N TRP A 97 -5.32 10.91 6.09
CA TRP A 97 -6.46 10.12 6.57
C TRP A 97 -7.68 11.00 6.87
N LEU A 98 -8.85 10.62 6.37
CA LEU A 98 -10.12 11.31 6.61
C LEU A 98 -10.96 10.55 7.64
N ASN A 99 -11.25 11.21 8.78
CA ASN A 99 -12.13 10.67 9.82
C ASN A 99 -13.63 10.82 9.49
N ARG A 100 -13.97 11.64 8.50
CA ARG A 100 -15.34 11.93 8.08
C ARG A 100 -15.43 11.80 6.56
N PHE A 101 -16.63 11.48 6.09
CA PHE A 101 -16.90 11.45 4.66
C PHE A 101 -16.65 12.84 4.06
N PRO A 102 -15.87 12.95 2.97
CA PRO A 102 -15.49 14.25 2.40
C PRO A 102 -16.67 14.99 1.79
N SER A 103 -16.60 16.33 1.77
CA SER A 103 -17.58 17.19 1.10
C SER A 103 -17.53 17.07 -0.43
N SER A 104 -16.34 16.80 -0.98
CA SER A 104 -16.09 16.61 -2.42
C SER A 104 -15.63 15.17 -2.71
N PRO A 105 -16.49 14.15 -2.59
CA PRO A 105 -16.10 12.74 -2.70
C PRO A 105 -15.64 12.30 -4.09
N ASN A 106 -15.95 13.07 -5.13
CA ASN A 106 -15.55 12.79 -6.51
C ASN A 106 -14.26 13.52 -6.94
N ASP A 107 -13.63 14.26 -6.03
CA ASP A 107 -12.34 14.90 -6.31
C ASP A 107 -11.28 13.81 -6.63
N PRO A 108 -10.46 13.97 -7.69
CA PRO A 108 -9.44 12.98 -8.04
C PRO A 108 -8.41 12.72 -6.92
N SER A 109 -8.21 13.70 -6.03
CA SER A 109 -7.36 13.60 -4.83
C SER A 109 -8.02 12.83 -3.68
N VAL A 110 -9.26 12.39 -3.80
CA VAL A 110 -9.96 11.59 -2.79
C VAL A 110 -10.00 10.12 -3.20
N LEU A 111 -9.67 9.24 -2.26
CA LEU A 111 -9.80 7.80 -2.39
C LEU A 111 -10.79 7.26 -1.36
N LEU A 112 -11.90 6.72 -1.86
CA LEU A 112 -12.93 6.08 -1.03
C LEU A 112 -12.71 4.57 -1.02
N LEU A 113 -12.46 4.01 0.15
CA LEU A 113 -12.17 2.59 0.34
C LEU A 113 -13.28 1.89 1.11
N ALA A 114 -13.61 0.66 0.71
CA ALA A 114 -14.64 -0.14 1.36
C ALA A 114 -14.33 -1.65 1.23
N GLU A 115 -15.06 -2.48 1.97
CA GLU A 115 -15.03 -3.94 1.76
C GLU A 115 -16.01 -4.32 0.64
N ARG A 116 -15.95 -5.54 0.12
CA ARG A 116 -16.97 -6.00 -0.84
C ARG A 116 -18.37 -6.05 -0.23
N THR A 117 -18.45 -6.40 1.05
CA THR A 117 -19.69 -6.37 1.82
C THR A 117 -20.07 -4.93 2.16
N VAL A 118 -21.37 -4.67 2.22
CA VAL A 118 -21.93 -3.36 2.57
C VAL A 118 -22.39 -3.40 4.03
N SER A 119 -22.03 -2.37 4.79
CA SER A 119 -22.37 -2.31 6.23
C SER A 119 -23.72 -1.65 6.55
N SER A 120 -24.26 -0.84 5.63
CA SER A 120 -25.50 -0.07 5.83
C SER A 120 -26.08 0.47 4.51
N ASP A 121 -27.37 0.82 4.52
CA ASP A 121 -28.04 1.43 3.36
C ASP A 121 -27.40 2.76 2.94
N ARG A 122 -26.97 3.56 3.93
CA ARG A 122 -26.28 4.84 3.68
C ARG A 122 -24.97 4.64 2.92
N GLU A 123 -24.23 3.61 3.29
CA GLU A 123 -23.02 3.22 2.57
C GLU A 123 -23.36 2.72 1.16
N GLN A 124 -24.40 1.88 1.02
CA GLN A 124 -24.86 1.40 -0.29
C GLN A 124 -25.20 2.56 -1.24
N GLN A 125 -25.94 3.56 -0.75
CA GLN A 125 -26.32 4.74 -1.52
C GLN A 125 -25.09 5.52 -1.98
N ARG A 126 -24.11 5.72 -1.10
CA ARG A 126 -22.85 6.41 -1.45
C ARG A 126 -22.00 5.65 -2.44
N ARG A 127 -21.93 4.32 -2.33
CA ARG A 127 -21.22 3.45 -3.29
C ARG A 127 -21.84 3.51 -4.68
N LYS A 128 -23.17 3.64 -4.79
CA LYS A 128 -23.85 3.86 -6.08
C LYS A 128 -23.57 5.22 -6.69
N ALA A 129 -23.33 6.24 -5.86
CA ALA A 129 -23.15 7.63 -6.31
C ALA A 129 -21.69 8.00 -6.63
N HIS A 130 -20.71 7.27 -6.09
CA HIS A 130 -19.30 7.65 -6.13
C HIS A 130 -18.39 6.48 -6.55
N ALA A 131 -17.21 6.80 -7.07
CA ALA A 131 -16.19 5.78 -7.29
C ALA A 131 -15.62 5.29 -5.95
N VAL A 132 -15.92 4.05 -5.60
CA VAL A 132 -15.43 3.39 -4.38
C VAL A 132 -14.59 2.18 -4.77
N TYR A 133 -13.52 1.95 -4.02
CA TYR A 133 -12.56 0.90 -4.28
C TYR A 133 -12.49 -0.08 -3.11
N ASP A 134 -12.18 -1.34 -3.42
CA ASP A 134 -11.90 -2.36 -2.43
C ASP A 134 -10.67 -1.95 -1.61
N VAL A 135 -10.70 -2.16 -0.29
CA VAL A 135 -9.59 -1.82 0.62
C VAL A 135 -8.28 -2.52 0.22
N GLU A 136 -8.35 -3.67 -0.45
CA GLU A 136 -7.18 -4.35 -0.99
C GLU A 136 -6.37 -3.49 -1.97
N LEU A 137 -6.96 -2.46 -2.58
CA LEU A 137 -6.25 -1.49 -3.41
C LEU A 137 -5.07 -0.88 -2.66
N ILE A 138 -5.27 -0.41 -1.43
CA ILE A 138 -4.22 0.29 -0.69
C ILE A 138 -3.17 -0.69 -0.15
N ARG A 139 -3.58 -1.91 0.18
CA ARG A 139 -2.70 -2.97 0.65
C ARG A 139 -1.78 -3.45 -0.46
N GLU A 140 -2.33 -3.68 -1.67
CA GLU A 140 -1.51 -3.96 -2.85
C GLU A 140 -0.61 -2.79 -3.19
N ALA A 141 -1.17 -1.57 -3.27
CA ALA A 141 -0.41 -0.40 -3.66
C ALA A 141 0.74 -0.11 -2.70
N ALA A 142 0.58 -0.37 -1.40
CA ALA A 142 1.68 -0.23 -0.45
C ALA A 142 2.81 -1.26 -0.65
N CYS A 143 2.51 -2.45 -1.16
CA CYS A 143 3.54 -3.43 -1.49
C CYS A 143 4.21 -3.12 -2.83
N THR A 144 3.46 -2.68 -3.84
CA THR A 144 3.97 -2.52 -5.21
C THR A 144 4.39 -1.11 -5.57
N GLN A 145 4.00 -0.14 -4.74
CA GLN A 145 4.10 1.29 -5.03
C GLN A 145 3.35 1.68 -6.32
N GLU A 146 2.25 0.98 -6.65
CA GLU A 146 1.35 1.32 -7.78
C GLU A 146 -0.12 1.39 -7.35
N LEU A 147 -0.81 2.45 -7.76
CA LEU A 147 -2.24 2.60 -7.48
C LEU A 147 -3.10 2.07 -8.66
N ARG A 148 -3.33 0.75 -8.72
CA ARG A 148 -4.11 0.08 -9.78
C ARG A 148 -5.63 0.23 -9.61
N ARG A 149 -6.15 1.47 -9.58
CA ARG A 149 -7.57 1.81 -9.29
C ARG A 149 -8.59 0.94 -10.05
N ASN A 150 -8.37 0.72 -11.34
CA ASN A 150 -9.31 -0.04 -12.19
C ASN A 150 -9.48 -1.49 -11.75
N ALA A 151 -8.43 -2.14 -11.22
CA ALA A 151 -8.48 -3.53 -10.77
C ALA A 151 -9.33 -3.71 -9.50
N TYR A 152 -9.58 -2.62 -8.76
CA TYR A 152 -10.20 -2.65 -7.43
C TYR A 152 -11.49 -1.85 -7.32
N ARG A 153 -12.02 -1.34 -8.43
CA ARG A 153 -13.27 -0.58 -8.40
C ARG A 153 -14.44 -1.49 -8.03
N LEU A 154 -15.18 -1.12 -7.00
CA LEU A 154 -16.41 -1.79 -6.58
C LEU A 154 -17.57 -1.34 -7.47
N ARG A 155 -18.51 -2.26 -7.73
CA ARG A 155 -19.76 -2.00 -8.46
C ARG A 155 -20.90 -1.72 -7.48
#